data_AF-A0A2H0SRT1-F1
#
_entry.id   AF-A0A2H0SRT1-F1
#
_cell.length_a   1.000
_cell.length_b   1.000
_cell.length_c   1.000
_cell.angle_alpha   90.00
_cell.angle_beta   90.00
_cell.angle_gamma   90.00
#
_symmetry.space_group_name_H-M   'P 1'
#
loop_
_entity.id
_entity.type
_entity.pdbx_description
1 polymer ?
#
loop_
_entity_poly.entity_id
_entity_poly.type
_entity_poly.pdbx_seq_one_letter_code
_entity_poly.pdbx_strand_id
1 'polypeptide(L)'
;AENAVCLEKNIYENQLQDVQTIHAVLAEHAGTIQLNYDSSDEQWFSSASVRVGAWNGAQKTAARTVPAVTLNAFLEKQHFDVVKLDIEGAELAVFNAAKNMLTAADNYIIEVHESKQNELQQLEKLFINQHFSISKQRLTKDGLWLLQASKT
;
A
#
# COMPACT_ATOMS: atom_id res chain seq x y z
N ALA A 1 2.36 15.25 6.14
CA ALA A 1 2.86 15.19 7.52
C ALA A 1 1.84 14.56 8.45
N GLU A 2 0.55 14.61 8.13
CA GLU A 2 -0.56 14.46 9.05
C GLU A 2 -0.74 13.01 9.52
N ASN A 3 -0.75 12.04 8.60
CA ASN A 3 -0.78 10.61 8.98
C ASN A 3 0.48 10.18 9.76
N ALA A 4 1.65 10.72 9.41
CA ALA A 4 2.90 10.41 10.11
C ALA A 4 2.87 10.90 11.56
N VAL A 5 2.34 12.11 11.81
CA VAL A 5 2.16 12.64 13.17
C VAL A 5 1.19 11.76 13.97
N CYS A 6 0.09 11.31 13.37
CA CYS A 6 -0.84 10.38 14.02
C CYS A 6 -0.19 9.03 14.35
N LEU A 7 0.65 8.50 13.45
CA LEU A 7 1.39 7.25 13.68
C LEU A 7 2.35 7.38 14.88
N GLU A 8 3.16 8.45 14.92
CA GLU A 8 4.10 8.68 16.03
C GLU A 8 3.36 8.83 17.37
N LYS A 9 2.21 9.52 17.36
CA LYS A 9 1.33 9.60 18.53
C LYS A 9 0.82 8.22 18.96
N ASN A 10 0.36 7.39 18.02
CA ASN A 10 -0.12 6.04 18.31
C ASN A 10 0.98 5.16 18.91
N ILE A 11 2.21 5.24 18.39
CA ILE A 11 3.37 4.50 18.91
C ILE A 11 3.64 4.92 20.35
N TYR A 12 3.69 6.24 20.60
CA TYR A 12 3.94 6.79 21.92
C TYR A 12 2.86 6.41 22.94
N GLU A 13 1.58 6.63 22.62
CA GLU A 13 0.46 6.39 23.55
C GLU A 13 0.27 4.91 23.88
N ASN A 14 0.54 4.02 22.93
CA ASN A 14 0.46 2.56 23.15
C ASN A 14 1.77 1.96 23.66
N GLN A 15 2.80 2.78 23.91
CA GLN A 15 4.11 2.36 24.42
C GLN A 15 4.76 1.25 23.57
N LEU A 16 4.49 1.28 22.26
CA LEU A 16 5.01 0.26 21.34
C LEU A 16 6.54 0.37 21.29
N GLN A 17 7.21 -0.77 21.43
CA GLN A 17 8.65 -0.90 21.28
C GLN A 17 8.96 -1.61 19.96
N ASP A 18 10.20 -1.50 19.50
CA ASP A 18 10.69 -2.17 18.29
C ASP A 18 9.91 -1.80 17.01
N VAL A 19 9.38 -0.57 16.96
CA VAL A 19 8.72 0.00 15.78
C VAL A 19 9.67 0.94 15.05
N GLN A 20 9.87 0.69 13.75
CA GLN A 20 10.59 1.61 12.86
C GLN A 20 9.59 2.27 11.91
N THR A 21 9.58 3.61 11.89
CA THR A 21 8.76 4.38 10.96
C THR A 21 9.60 4.92 9.80
N ILE A 22 9.00 4.98 8.62
CA ILE A 22 9.63 5.50 7.40
C ILE A 22 8.68 6.48 6.75
N HIS A 23 9.08 7.75 6.71
CA HIS A 23 8.28 8.84 6.16
C HIS A 23 8.48 8.95 4.65
N ALA A 24 7.99 7.94 3.92
CA ALA A 24 8.04 7.86 2.47
C ALA A 24 6.77 7.22 1.92
N VAL A 25 6.52 7.44 0.63
CA VAL A 25 5.50 6.70 -0.11
C VAL A 25 6.10 5.40 -0.63
N LEU A 26 5.32 4.33 -0.60
CA LEU A 26 5.66 3.08 -1.27
C LEU A 26 5.26 3.17 -2.75
N ALA A 27 6.21 2.97 -3.66
CA ALA A 27 6.00 3.13 -5.10
C ALA A 27 6.77 2.08 -5.92
N GLU A 28 6.51 2.05 -7.23
CA GLU A 28 7.22 1.18 -8.19
C GLU A 28 8.73 1.50 -8.31
N HIS A 29 9.11 2.77 -8.05
CA HIS A 29 10.47 3.27 -8.16
C HIS A 29 10.86 4.13 -6.96
N ALA A 30 12.13 4.08 -6.58
CA ALA A 30 12.69 4.93 -5.53
C ALA A 30 12.97 6.35 -6.08
N GLY A 31 12.99 7.34 -5.19
CA GLY A 31 13.30 8.72 -5.54
C GLY A 31 12.33 9.70 -4.90
N THR A 32 11.73 10.57 -5.71
CA THR A 32 10.68 11.49 -5.26
C THR A 32 9.46 11.38 -6.15
N ILE A 33 8.27 11.41 -5.57
CA ILE A 33 7.00 11.33 -6.28
C ILE A 33 6.02 12.38 -5.76
N GLN A 34 5.04 12.74 -6.57
CA GLN A 34 3.91 13.56 -6.12
C GLN A 34 2.92 12.69 -5.35
N LEU A 35 2.70 13.04 -4.08
CA LEU A 35 1.64 12.50 -3.26
C LEU A 35 0.47 13.47 -3.26
N ASN A 36 -0.67 13.00 -3.73
CA ASN A 36 -1.93 13.74 -3.74
C ASN A 36 -2.65 13.50 -2.41
N TYR A 37 -3.24 14.55 -1.86
CA TYR A 37 -3.98 14.51 -0.60
C TYR A 37 -5.23 15.37 -0.72
N ASP A 38 -6.20 15.14 0.17
CA ASP A 38 -7.43 15.93 0.18
C ASP A 38 -7.14 17.41 0.40
N SER A 39 -7.68 18.24 -0.50
CA SER A 39 -7.59 19.70 -0.44
C SER A 39 -8.94 20.35 -0.17
N SER A 40 -9.97 19.55 0.12
CA SER A 40 -11.23 20.03 0.68
C SER A 40 -11.05 20.48 2.13
N ASP A 41 -12.11 21.09 2.69
CA ASP A 41 -12.14 21.49 4.10
C ASP A 41 -12.08 20.27 5.05
N GLU A 42 -12.37 19.06 4.55
CA GLU A 42 -12.41 17.84 5.36
C GLU A 42 -11.03 17.24 5.59
N GLN A 43 -10.07 17.57 4.71
CA GLN A 43 -8.65 17.21 4.84
C GLN A 43 -8.44 15.73 5.17
N TRP A 44 -9.12 14.83 4.47
CA TRP A 44 -8.95 13.38 4.65
C TRP A 44 -7.59 12.90 4.14
N PHE A 45 -6.55 13.07 4.95
CA PHE A 45 -5.20 12.63 4.62
C PHE A 45 -5.04 11.10 4.59
N SER A 46 -6.00 10.35 5.15
CA SER A 46 -6.00 8.88 5.07
C SER A 46 -6.11 8.38 3.63
N SER A 47 -6.80 9.11 2.74
CA SER A 47 -6.95 8.75 1.33
C SER A 47 -5.82 9.28 0.43
N ALA A 48 -4.69 9.69 1.02
CA ALA A 48 -3.57 10.21 0.26
C ALA A 48 -2.99 9.14 -0.67
N SER A 49 -2.81 9.48 -1.94
CA SER A 49 -2.45 8.53 -3.00
C SER A 49 -1.47 9.15 -3.99
N VAL A 50 -0.63 8.31 -4.60
CA VAL A 50 0.15 8.70 -5.79
C VAL A 50 -0.75 9.02 -6.99
N ARG A 51 -2.04 8.70 -6.92
CA ARG A 51 -3.04 8.96 -7.96
C ARG A 51 -3.78 10.27 -7.69
N VAL A 52 -3.97 11.04 -8.75
CA VAL A 52 -4.79 12.26 -8.71
C VAL A 52 -6.25 11.88 -8.45
N GLY A 53 -6.89 12.58 -7.51
CA GLY A 53 -8.28 12.34 -7.15
C GLY A 53 -8.53 11.15 -6.22
N ALA A 54 -7.47 10.63 -5.58
CA ALA A 54 -7.49 9.41 -4.75
C ALA A 54 -7.91 8.17 -5.55
N TRP A 55 -8.40 7.12 -4.88
CA TRP A 55 -8.77 5.86 -5.50
C TRP A 55 -9.85 6.00 -6.59
N ASN A 56 -10.97 6.68 -6.30
CA ASN A 56 -12.14 6.73 -7.20
C ASN A 56 -12.24 8.03 -8.03
N GLY A 57 -11.28 8.93 -7.92
CA GLY A 57 -11.27 10.21 -8.65
C GLY A 57 -12.25 11.26 -8.14
N ALA A 58 -13.00 10.99 -7.05
CA ALA A 58 -14.03 11.89 -6.55
C ALA A 58 -13.47 13.03 -5.68
N GLN A 59 -12.23 12.88 -5.18
CA GLN A 59 -11.65 13.81 -4.22
C GLN A 59 -10.96 14.98 -4.90
N LYS A 60 -11.21 16.21 -4.41
CA LYS A 60 -10.44 17.38 -4.81
C LYS A 60 -9.07 17.31 -4.15
N THR A 61 -8.01 17.19 -4.94
CA THR A 61 -6.66 16.95 -4.40
C THR A 61 -5.69 18.10 -4.65
N ALA A 62 -4.78 18.29 -3.70
CA ALA A 62 -3.52 19.02 -3.88
C ALA A 62 -2.36 18.02 -3.82
N ALA A 63 -1.21 18.40 -4.35
CA ALA A 63 -0.04 17.52 -4.42
C ALA A 63 1.17 18.11 -3.70
N ARG A 64 1.98 17.25 -3.10
CA ARG A 64 3.30 17.60 -2.56
C ARG A 64 4.33 16.55 -2.95
N THR A 65 5.56 16.99 -3.17
CA THR A 65 6.66 16.09 -3.48
C THR A 65 7.17 15.44 -2.20
N VAL A 66 7.26 14.11 -2.21
CA VAL A 66 7.72 13.31 -1.06
C VAL A 66 8.71 12.24 -1.50
N PRO A 67 9.55 11.73 -0.57
CA PRO A 67 10.39 10.58 -0.84
C PRO A 67 9.55 9.35 -1.22
N ALA A 68 10.07 8.56 -2.16
CA ALA A 68 9.52 7.29 -2.61
C ALA A 68 10.51 6.17 -2.34
N VAL A 69 10.01 5.06 -1.80
CA VAL A 69 10.74 3.81 -1.56
C VAL A 69 10.02 2.66 -2.25
N THR A 70 10.75 1.59 -2.55
CA THR A 70 10.20 0.38 -3.18
C THR A 70 9.97 -0.71 -2.14
N LEU A 71 9.03 -1.62 -2.41
CA LEU A 71 8.82 -2.79 -1.56
C LEU A 71 10.05 -3.72 -1.54
N ASN A 72 10.77 -3.82 -2.66
CA ASN A 72 12.03 -4.57 -2.74
C ASN A 72 13.08 -4.10 -1.73
N ALA A 73 13.17 -2.79 -1.48
CA ALA A 73 14.13 -2.23 -0.53
C ALA A 73 13.95 -2.77 0.91
N PHE A 74 12.79 -3.36 1.20
CA PHE A 74 12.48 -4.07 2.44
C PHE A 74 12.65 -5.57 2.29
N LEU A 75 11.99 -6.18 1.30
CA LEU A 75 11.97 -7.64 1.10
C LEU A 75 13.34 -8.24 0.81
N GLU A 76 14.29 -7.47 0.26
CA GLU A 76 15.66 -7.94 0.02
C GLU A 76 16.50 -8.05 1.30
N LYS A 77 16.15 -7.34 2.37
CA LYS A 77 16.98 -7.21 3.57
C LYS A 77 16.73 -8.30 4.61
N GLN A 78 15.49 -8.77 4.68
CA GLN A 78 15.06 -9.74 5.69
C GLN A 78 13.77 -10.45 5.27
N HIS A 79 13.45 -11.52 5.99
CA HIS A 79 12.17 -12.22 5.88
C HIS A 79 11.12 -11.56 6.78
N PHE A 80 9.84 -11.63 6.36
CA PHE A 80 8.70 -11.11 7.11
C PHE A 80 7.62 -12.20 7.27
N ASP A 81 7.08 -12.38 8.47
CA ASP A 81 5.95 -13.30 8.67
C ASP A 81 4.68 -12.79 7.96
N VAL A 82 4.47 -11.46 7.99
CA VAL A 82 3.30 -10.79 7.44
C VAL A 82 3.66 -9.43 6.85
N VAL A 83 3.16 -9.15 5.65
CA VAL A 83 3.14 -7.82 5.03
C VAL A 83 1.69 -7.37 4.89
N LYS A 84 1.31 -6.29 5.60
CA LYS A 84 0.02 -5.62 5.42
C LYS A 84 0.20 -4.41 4.49
N LEU A 85 -0.72 -4.22 3.54
CA LEU A 85 -0.64 -3.13 2.57
C LEU A 85 -2.01 -2.52 2.26
N ASP A 86 -2.06 -1.20 2.36
CA ASP A 86 -3.21 -0.34 2.08
C ASP A 86 -2.61 1.00 1.63
N ILE A 87 -2.61 1.24 0.31
CA ILE A 87 -1.90 2.38 -0.32
C ILE A 87 -2.72 3.06 -1.42
N GLU A 88 -4.04 3.02 -1.27
CA GLU A 88 -4.97 3.86 -2.03
C GLU A 88 -4.81 3.77 -3.56
N GLY A 89 -4.67 2.54 -4.10
CA GLY A 89 -4.74 2.28 -5.54
C GLY A 89 -3.42 2.08 -6.26
N ALA A 90 -2.30 1.99 -5.54
CA ALA A 90 -0.97 1.73 -6.10
C ALA A 90 -0.50 0.27 -5.95
N GLU A 91 -1.36 -0.61 -5.43
CA GLU A 91 -1.01 -1.96 -4.99
C GLU A 91 -0.35 -2.79 -6.10
N LEU A 92 -0.99 -2.88 -7.27
CA LEU A 92 -0.50 -3.65 -8.42
C LEU A 92 0.85 -3.15 -8.94
N ALA A 93 1.07 -1.84 -9.01
CA ALA A 93 2.34 -1.28 -9.47
C ALA A 93 3.48 -1.62 -8.50
N VAL A 94 3.24 -1.46 -7.19
CA VAL A 94 4.19 -1.81 -6.14
C VAL A 94 4.52 -3.30 -6.15
N PHE A 95 3.52 -4.18 -6.24
CA PHE A 95 3.76 -5.62 -6.27
C PHE A 95 4.41 -6.10 -7.57
N ASN A 96 4.08 -5.52 -8.72
CA ASN A 96 4.75 -5.84 -9.98
C ASN A 96 6.24 -5.49 -9.93
N ALA A 97 6.59 -4.33 -9.36
CA ALA A 97 7.98 -3.94 -9.16
C ALA A 97 8.72 -4.91 -8.22
N ALA A 98 8.00 -5.51 -7.26
CA ALA A 98 8.55 -6.42 -6.26
C ALA A 98 8.35 -7.92 -6.55
N LYS A 99 7.87 -8.28 -7.73
CA LYS A 99 7.41 -9.64 -8.06
C LYS A 99 8.43 -10.76 -7.90
N ASN A 100 9.73 -10.46 -7.84
CA ASN A 100 10.76 -11.50 -7.69
C ASN A 100 11.14 -11.75 -6.23
N MET A 101 10.60 -10.94 -5.30
CA MET A 101 10.98 -10.96 -3.88
C MET A 101 9.79 -11.31 -2.97
N LEU A 102 8.61 -11.67 -3.51
CA LEU A 102 7.44 -11.86 -2.65
C LEU A 102 7.56 -13.09 -1.75
N THR A 103 8.40 -14.06 -2.11
CA THR A 103 8.66 -15.23 -1.26
C THR A 103 9.46 -14.91 0.01
N ALA A 104 9.95 -13.66 0.14
CA ALA A 104 10.55 -13.13 1.36
C ALA A 104 9.52 -12.81 2.45
N ALA A 105 8.22 -12.91 2.17
CA ALA A 105 7.21 -12.95 3.21
C ALA A 105 6.33 -14.19 3.11
N ASP A 106 5.86 -14.67 4.26
CA ASP A 106 4.98 -15.85 4.31
C ASP A 106 3.53 -15.49 4.01
N ASN A 107 3.10 -14.29 4.43
CA ASN A 107 1.72 -13.83 4.30
C ASN A 107 1.64 -12.38 3.82
N TYR A 108 0.66 -12.11 2.97
CA TYR A 108 0.27 -10.77 2.55
C TYR A 108 -1.20 -10.52 2.87
N ILE A 109 -1.51 -9.35 3.43
CA ILE A 109 -2.87 -8.87 3.67
C ILE A 109 -3.01 -7.52 2.98
N ILE A 110 -3.78 -7.47 1.91
CA ILE A 110 -3.78 -6.34 0.98
C ILE A 110 -5.21 -5.81 0.85
N GLU A 111 -5.39 -4.52 1.14
CA GLU A 111 -6.59 -3.80 0.75
C GLU A 111 -6.43 -3.29 -0.68
N VAL A 112 -7.17 -3.90 -1.61
CA VAL A 112 -7.07 -3.65 -3.05
C VAL A 112 -8.16 -2.67 -3.46
N HIS A 113 -7.68 -1.49 -3.83
CA HIS A 113 -8.45 -0.37 -4.38
C HIS A 113 -8.65 -0.56 -5.90
N GLU A 114 -9.60 -1.41 -6.29
CA GLU A 114 -9.72 -1.87 -7.68
C GLU A 114 -9.98 -0.72 -8.67
N SER A 115 -9.27 -0.74 -9.79
CA SER A 115 -9.46 0.22 -10.90
C SER A 115 -8.84 -0.32 -12.19
N LYS A 116 -8.96 0.42 -13.30
CA LYS A 116 -8.36 0.04 -14.60
C LYS A 116 -6.82 -0.12 -14.56
N GLN A 117 -6.13 0.54 -13.64
CA GLN A 117 -4.67 0.47 -13.48
C GLN A 117 -4.25 -0.38 -12.28
N ASN A 118 -5.21 -0.91 -11.51
CA ASN A 118 -4.99 -1.63 -10.27
C ASN A 118 -6.02 -2.77 -10.18
N GLU A 119 -5.83 -3.79 -11.02
CA GLU A 119 -6.79 -4.88 -11.18
C GLU A 119 -6.51 -5.99 -10.17
N LEU A 120 -7.53 -6.36 -9.39
CA LEU A 120 -7.44 -7.45 -8.42
C LEU A 120 -6.96 -8.76 -9.09
N GLN A 121 -7.50 -9.07 -10.26
CA GLN A 121 -7.17 -10.30 -10.98
C GLN A 121 -5.68 -10.38 -11.36
N GLN A 122 -5.03 -9.25 -11.62
CA GLN A 122 -3.60 -9.23 -11.93
C GLN A 122 -2.75 -9.49 -10.68
N LEU A 123 -3.15 -8.92 -9.53
CA LEU A 123 -2.53 -9.24 -8.23
C LEU A 123 -2.67 -10.73 -7.90
N GLU A 124 -3.86 -11.31 -8.08
CA GLU A 124 -4.09 -12.75 -7.86
C GLU A 124 -3.12 -13.61 -8.68
N LYS A 125 -3.03 -13.35 -9.99
CA LYS A 125 -2.13 -14.07 -10.90
C LYS A 125 -0.68 -13.94 -10.45
N LEU A 126 -0.25 -12.75 -10.05
CA LEU A 126 1.11 -12.48 -9.61
C LEU A 126 1.49 -13.29 -8.37
N PHE A 127 0.59 -13.43 -7.39
CA PHE A 127 0.83 -14.25 -6.20
C PHE A 127 0.72 -15.76 -6.49
N ILE A 128 -0.27 -16.20 -7.25
CA ILE A 128 -0.43 -17.61 -7.65
C ILE A 128 0.81 -18.11 -8.40
N ASN A 129 1.37 -17.30 -9.31
CA ASN A 129 2.60 -17.62 -10.04
C ASN A 129 3.83 -17.79 -9.15
N GLN A 130 3.76 -17.35 -7.89
CA GLN A 130 4.81 -17.48 -6.89
C GLN A 130 4.47 -18.50 -5.79
N HIS A 131 3.52 -19.40 -6.07
CA HIS A 131 3.12 -20.46 -5.14
C HIS A 131 2.51 -19.93 -3.84
N PHE A 132 1.71 -18.87 -3.94
CA PHE A 132 0.82 -18.45 -2.86
C PHE A 132 -0.59 -18.99 -3.10
N SER A 133 -1.22 -19.44 -2.02
CA SER A 133 -2.68 -19.61 -1.95
C SER A 133 -3.34 -18.25 -1.74
N ILE A 134 -4.54 -18.06 -2.29
CA ILE A 134 -5.26 -16.78 -2.26
C ILE A 134 -6.64 -16.95 -1.64
N SER A 135 -7.00 -16.05 -0.73
CA SER A 135 -8.38 -15.78 -0.33
C SER A 135 -8.72 -14.32 -0.67
N LYS A 136 -10.00 -14.05 -0.99
CA LYS A 136 -10.47 -12.69 -1.24
C LYS A 136 -11.86 -12.46 -0.70
N GLN A 137 -12.10 -11.25 -0.21
CA GLN A 137 -13.40 -10.80 0.27
C GLN A 137 -13.69 -9.41 -0.31
N ARG A 138 -14.87 -9.23 -0.90
CA ARG A 138 -15.33 -7.90 -1.29
C ARG A 138 -15.75 -7.13 -0.04
N LEU A 139 -15.16 -5.95 0.16
CA LEU A 139 -15.47 -5.09 1.30
C LEU A 139 -16.56 -4.07 0.95
N THR A 140 -16.54 -3.52 -0.27
CA THR A 140 -17.52 -2.50 -0.69
C THR A 140 -18.07 -2.78 -2.09
N LYS A 141 -19.21 -2.15 -2.42
CA LYS A 141 -19.77 -2.18 -3.77
C LYS A 141 -18.87 -1.45 -4.77
N ASP A 142 -18.06 -0.50 -4.32
CA ASP A 142 -17.25 0.39 -5.17
C ASP A 142 -15.92 -0.22 -5.62
N GLY A 143 -15.66 -1.50 -5.30
CA GLY A 143 -14.48 -2.23 -5.76
C GLY A 143 -13.35 -2.29 -4.74
N LEU A 144 -13.66 -2.15 -3.45
CA LEU A 144 -12.70 -2.42 -2.38
C LEU A 144 -12.70 -3.91 -2.05
N TRP A 145 -11.52 -4.51 -2.03
CA TRP A 145 -11.35 -5.94 -1.72
C TRP A 145 -10.26 -6.14 -0.67
N LEU A 146 -10.45 -7.11 0.20
CA LEU A 146 -9.38 -7.69 0.99
C LEU A 146 -8.85 -8.91 0.23
N LEU A 147 -7.56 -8.92 -0.10
CA LEU A 147 -6.85 -10.08 -0.64
C LEU A 147 -5.85 -10.57 0.40
N GLN A 148 -5.91 -11.87 0.70
CA GLN A 148 -4.90 -12.53 1.52
C GLN A 148 -4.14 -13.52 0.65
N ALA A 149 -2.81 -13.45 0.68
CA ALA A 149 -1.94 -14.41 0.02
C ALA A 149 -1.08 -15.12 1.06
N SER A 150 -1.09 -16.45 1.09
CA SER A 150 -0.28 -17.25 2.03
C SER A 150 0.54 -18.26 1.26
N LYS A 151 1.85 -18.26 1.54
CA LYS A 151 2.81 -19.17 0.91
C LYS A 151 2.42 -20.63 1.17
N THR A 152 2.45 -21.45 0.13
CA THR A 152 2.11 -22.88 0.21
C THR A 152 3.30 -23.74 0.61
#